data_AF-A0A0T6B9F9-F1
#
_entry.id   AF-A0A0T6B9F9-F1
#
_cell.length_a   1.000
_cell.length_b   1.000
_cell.length_c   1.000
_cell.angle_alpha   90.00
_cell.angle_beta   90.00
_cell.angle_gamma   90.00
#
_symmetry.space_group_name_H-M   'P 1'
#
loop_
_entity.id
_entity.type
_entity.pdbx_description
1 polymer ?
#
loop_
_entity_poly.entity_id
_entity_poly.type
_entity_poly.pdbx_seq_one_letter_code
_entity_poly.pdbx_strand_id
1 'polypeptide(L)'
;MQFVANIKGDREKATDIILNNELLLMEQLNFHLTIHNPYRPVEGLLIDIKTRCTLNDPERLRPGTEHFLERAFLTDAVLIYAPSQVALAAILHAASKLQENLDSYVTDTLFGVEGRGKLDELIEAVRSIRSMVKMA
;
A
#
# COMPACT_ATOMS: atom_id res chain seq x y z
N MET A 1 -28.19 4.61 13.10
CA MET A 1 -26.87 3.97 13.35
C MET A 1 -25.84 4.57 12.38
N GLN A 2 -24.62 4.82 12.84
CA GLN A 2 -23.61 5.54 12.05
C GLN A 2 -23.12 4.77 10.81
N PHE A 3 -23.10 3.43 10.84
CA PHE A 3 -22.52 2.61 9.79
C PHE A 3 -23.36 2.52 8.49
N VAL A 4 -24.65 2.87 8.52
CA VAL A 4 -25.52 2.94 7.32
C VAL A 4 -25.73 4.36 6.80
N ALA A 5 -25.05 5.36 7.37
CA ALA A 5 -25.28 6.77 7.04
C ALA A 5 -25.04 7.09 5.55
N ASN A 6 -24.06 6.42 4.94
CA ASN A 6 -23.67 6.62 3.54
C ASN A 6 -24.46 5.74 2.55
N ILE A 7 -25.33 4.84 3.03
CA ILE A 7 -26.14 3.98 2.16
C ILE A 7 -27.31 4.80 1.61
N LYS A 8 -27.44 4.79 0.28
CA LYS A 8 -28.59 5.34 -0.44
C LYS A 8 -29.72 4.31 -0.45
N GLY A 9 -30.96 4.74 -0.19
CA GLY A 9 -32.14 3.87 -0.21
C GLY A 9 -32.63 3.48 1.19
N ASP A 10 -33.21 2.29 1.31
CA ASP A 10 -33.81 1.78 2.54
C ASP A 10 -32.73 1.37 3.55
N ARG A 11 -32.53 2.25 4.55
CA ARG A 11 -31.52 2.07 5.60
C ARG A 11 -31.93 1.05 6.66
N GLU A 12 -33.22 0.84 6.89
CA GLU A 12 -33.67 -0.16 7.86
C GLU A 12 -33.37 -1.56 7.32
N LYS A 13 -33.78 -1.81 6.07
CA LYS A 13 -33.46 -3.08 5.40
C LYS A 13 -31.95 -3.32 5.29
N ALA A 14 -31.17 -2.29 4.98
CA ALA A 14 -29.71 -2.41 4.94
C ALA A 14 -29.10 -2.73 6.31
N THR A 15 -29.65 -2.15 7.39
CA THR A 15 -29.24 -2.43 8.77
C THR A 15 -29.45 -3.91 9.09
N ASP A 16 -30.63 -4.44 8.80
CA ASP A 16 -30.95 -5.85 9.05
C ASP A 16 -30.02 -6.78 8.25
N ILE A 17 -29.75 -6.48 6.98
CA ILE A 17 -28.85 -7.28 6.16
C ILE A 17 -27.43 -7.28 6.74
N ILE A 18 -26.89 -6.12 7.11
CA ILE A 18 -25.51 -6.01 7.62
C ILE A 18 -25.36 -6.78 8.93
N LEU A 19 -26.26 -6.55 9.90
CA LEU A 19 -26.18 -7.20 11.21
C LEU A 19 -26.34 -8.72 11.12
N ASN A 20 -27.25 -9.20 10.25
CA ASN A 20 -27.45 -10.64 10.07
C ASN A 20 -26.25 -11.34 9.41
N ASN A 21 -25.42 -10.61 8.65
CA ASN A 21 -24.23 -11.17 8.00
C ASN A 21 -22.92 -10.90 8.76
N GLU A 22 -22.95 -10.14 9.86
CA GLU A 22 -21.75 -9.73 10.58
C GLU A 22 -20.98 -10.95 11.15
N LEU A 23 -21.68 -11.83 11.88
CA LEU A 23 -21.07 -13.04 12.43
C LEU A 23 -20.57 -13.96 11.31
N LEU A 24 -21.38 -14.16 10.26
CA LEU A 24 -21.00 -14.97 9.10
C LEU A 24 -19.71 -14.45 8.46
N LEU A 25 -19.59 -13.13 8.27
CA LEU A 25 -18.39 -12.51 7.72
C LEU A 25 -17.16 -12.74 8.61
N MET A 26 -17.30 -12.57 9.93
CA MET A 26 -16.21 -12.82 10.87
C MET A 26 -15.74 -14.28 10.84
N GLU A 27 -16.67 -15.23 10.72
CA GLU A 27 -16.36 -16.65 10.56
C GLU A 27 -15.63 -16.92 9.25
N GLN A 28 -16.05 -16.33 8.12
CA GLN A 28 -15.36 -16.48 6.83
C GLN A 28 -13.95 -15.90 6.82
N LEU A 29 -13.69 -14.87 7.64
CA LEU A 29 -12.37 -14.30 7.84
C LEU A 29 -11.52 -15.07 8.86
N ASN A 30 -12.01 -16.20 9.38
CA ASN A 30 -11.38 -16.95 10.48
C ASN A 30 -11.05 -16.07 11.69
N PHE A 31 -11.87 -15.04 11.95
CA PHE A 31 -11.66 -14.03 12.99
C PHE A 31 -10.33 -13.25 12.88
N HIS A 32 -9.65 -13.28 11.72
CA HIS A 32 -8.48 -12.46 11.44
C HIS A 32 -8.90 -11.03 11.03
N LEU A 33 -9.32 -10.23 12.02
CA LEU A 33 -9.85 -8.88 11.78
C LEU A 33 -8.78 -7.79 11.76
N THR A 34 -7.52 -8.12 12.09
CA THR A 34 -6.42 -7.16 12.05
C THR A 34 -5.83 -7.13 10.65
N ILE A 35 -6.04 -6.03 9.94
CA ILE A 35 -5.52 -5.80 8.59
C ILE A 35 -4.42 -4.74 8.65
N HIS A 36 -3.23 -5.11 8.18
CA HIS A 36 -2.10 -4.17 8.08
C HIS A 36 -2.15 -3.44 6.74
N ASN A 37 -2.36 -2.12 6.78
CA ASN A 37 -2.46 -1.29 5.57
C ASN A 37 -1.11 -0.67 5.16
N PRO A 38 -0.87 -0.45 3.84
CA PRO A 38 0.37 0.13 3.33
C PRO A 38 0.58 1.61 3.68
N TYR A 39 -0.46 2.33 4.12
CA TYR A 39 -0.37 3.75 4.49
C TYR A 39 0.64 4.02 5.61
N ARG A 40 0.71 3.15 6.63
CA ARG A 40 1.66 3.32 7.73
C ARG A 40 3.12 3.12 7.28
N PRO A 41 3.45 2.07 6.52
CA PRO A 41 4.76 1.94 5.89
C PRO A 41 5.11 3.11 4.95
N VAL A 42 4.16 3.68 4.21
CA VAL A 42 4.42 4.87 3.37
C VAL A 42 4.94 6.04 4.21
N GLU A 43 4.29 6.37 5.33
CA GLU A 43 4.77 7.46 6.19
C GLU A 43 6.17 7.17 6.75
N GLY A 44 6.42 5.93 7.16
CA GLY A 44 7.75 5.51 7.62
C GLY A 44 8.82 5.70 6.55
N LEU A 45 8.57 5.25 5.33
CA LEU A 45 9.48 5.39 4.19
C LEU A 45 9.68 6.86 3.78
N LEU A 46 8.64 7.69 3.81
CA LEU A 46 8.76 9.12 3.50
C LEU A 46 9.58 9.88 4.56
N ILE A 47 9.39 9.59 5.85
CA ILE A 47 10.23 10.15 6.93
C ILE A 47 11.69 9.73 6.72
N ASP A 48 11.90 8.49 6.34
CA ASP A 48 13.21 7.92 6.12
C ASP A 48 13.92 8.55 4.92
N ILE A 49 13.22 8.76 3.80
CA ILE A 49 13.71 9.47 2.63
C ILE A 49 14.06 10.92 3.00
N LYS A 50 13.23 11.62 3.77
CA LYS A 50 13.51 13.00 4.21
C LYS A 50 14.77 13.13 5.06
N THR A 51 15.10 12.10 5.84
CA THR A 51 16.23 12.15 6.79
C THR A 51 17.51 11.59 6.22
N ARG A 52 17.44 10.63 5.29
CA ARG A 52 18.60 9.88 4.78
C ARG A 52 18.83 10.00 3.28
N CYS A 53 17.96 10.68 2.53
CA CYS A 53 18.12 10.92 1.09
C CYS A 53 18.31 12.42 0.80
N THR A 54 19.01 12.74 -0.30
CA THR A 54 19.27 14.11 -0.75
C THR A 54 18.17 14.67 -1.66
N LEU A 55 16.95 14.16 -1.52
CA LEU A 55 15.84 14.55 -2.38
C LEU A 55 15.25 15.88 -1.88
N ASN A 56 15.18 16.89 -2.77
CA ASN A 56 14.87 18.27 -2.38
C ASN A 56 13.49 18.44 -1.74
N ASP A 57 12.47 17.76 -2.29
CA ASP A 57 11.10 17.83 -1.76
C ASP A 57 10.39 16.46 -1.86
N PRO A 58 10.55 15.60 -0.85
CA PRO A 58 9.92 14.29 -0.80
C PRO A 58 8.39 14.31 -0.72
N GLU A 59 7.77 15.43 -0.33
CA GLU A 59 6.31 15.53 -0.26
C GLU A 59 5.66 15.52 -1.65
N ARG A 60 6.40 15.85 -2.70
CA ARG A 60 5.93 15.75 -4.10
C ARG A 60 5.59 14.31 -4.50
N LEU A 61 6.15 13.31 -3.79
CA LEU A 61 5.86 11.90 -4.03
C LEU A 61 4.48 11.48 -3.51
N ARG A 62 3.92 12.21 -2.53
CA ARG A 62 2.69 11.83 -1.83
C ARG A 62 1.48 11.67 -2.76
N PRO A 63 1.12 12.64 -3.62
CA PRO A 63 -0.04 12.49 -4.51
C PRO A 63 0.10 11.30 -5.48
N GLY A 64 1.31 11.07 -6.00
CA GLY A 64 1.59 9.94 -6.87
C GLY A 64 1.53 8.59 -6.15
N THR A 65 1.95 8.57 -4.89
CA THR A 65 1.92 7.39 -4.01
C THR A 65 0.49 7.03 -3.63
N GLU A 66 -0.30 8.02 -3.19
CA GLU A 66 -1.72 7.84 -2.83
C GLU A 66 -2.52 7.31 -4.03
N HIS A 67 -2.37 7.94 -5.21
CA HIS A 67 -3.03 7.49 -6.43
C HIS A 67 -2.64 6.06 -6.84
N PHE A 68 -1.37 5.67 -6.64
CA PHE A 68 -0.95 4.29 -6.89
C PHE A 68 -1.57 3.32 -5.89
N LEU A 69 -1.64 3.68 -4.60
CA LEU A 69 -2.24 2.84 -3.57
C LEU A 69 -3.74 2.63 -3.81
N GLU A 70 -4.47 3.67 -4.18
CA GLU A 70 -5.89 3.56 -4.55
C GLU A 70 -6.12 2.49 -5.62
N ARG A 71 -5.26 2.48 -6.66
CA ARG A 71 -5.31 1.43 -7.70
C ARG A 71 -4.85 0.07 -7.19
N ALA A 72 -3.86 0.02 -6.30
CA ALA A 72 -3.38 -1.23 -5.71
C ALA A 72 -4.47 -1.95 -4.89
N PHE A 73 -5.33 -1.20 -4.18
CA PHE A 73 -6.48 -1.77 -3.47
C PHE A 73 -7.56 -2.38 -4.38
N LEU A 74 -7.55 -2.06 -5.68
CA LEU A 74 -8.43 -2.68 -6.68
C LEU A 74 -7.82 -3.96 -7.28
N THR A 75 -6.68 -4.41 -6.77
CA THR A 75 -5.96 -5.60 -7.25
C THR A 75 -5.63 -6.56 -6.12
N ASP A 76 -5.23 -7.78 -6.48
CA ASP A 76 -4.79 -8.78 -5.52
C ASP A 76 -3.41 -8.48 -4.90
N ALA A 77 -2.75 -7.39 -5.30
CA ALA A 77 -1.42 -7.04 -4.79
C ALA A 77 -1.39 -6.91 -3.26
N VAL A 78 -2.45 -6.38 -2.64
CA VAL A 78 -2.55 -6.23 -1.18
C VAL A 78 -2.83 -7.55 -0.43
N LEU A 79 -3.20 -8.61 -1.17
CA LEU A 79 -3.41 -9.95 -0.63
C LEU A 79 -2.16 -10.83 -0.80
N ILE A 80 -1.35 -10.56 -1.83
CA ILE A 80 -0.17 -11.36 -2.19
C ILE A 80 1.11 -10.82 -1.54
N TYR A 81 1.26 -9.50 -1.44
CA TYR A 81 2.49 -8.85 -0.99
C TYR A 81 2.35 -8.17 0.36
N ALA A 82 3.47 -8.04 1.07
CA ALA A 82 3.50 -7.36 2.35
C ALA A 82 3.18 -5.86 2.18
N PRO A 83 2.50 -5.22 3.16
CA PRO A 83 2.15 -3.80 3.07
C PRO A 83 3.35 -2.86 2.86
N SER A 84 4.51 -3.22 3.40
CA SER A 84 5.77 -2.49 3.19
C SER A 84 6.29 -2.58 1.75
N GLN A 85 6.12 -3.73 1.09
CA GLN A 85 6.50 -3.92 -0.32
C GLN A 85 5.57 -3.13 -1.24
N VAL A 86 4.27 -3.15 -0.96
CA VAL A 86 3.27 -2.35 -1.69
C VAL A 86 3.54 -0.86 -1.53
N ALA A 87 3.83 -0.40 -0.31
CA ALA A 87 4.21 0.97 -0.03
C ALA A 87 5.48 1.40 -0.78
N LEU A 88 6.52 0.56 -0.75
CA LEU A 88 7.77 0.82 -1.47
C LEU A 88 7.54 0.89 -2.98
N ALA A 89 6.75 -0.03 -3.54
CA ALA A 89 6.39 -0.01 -4.96
C ALA A 89 5.64 1.27 -5.36
N ALA A 90 4.75 1.75 -4.50
CA ALA A 90 4.01 3.00 -4.70
C ALA A 90 4.94 4.23 -4.72
N ILE A 91 5.85 4.34 -3.75
CA ILE A 91 6.83 5.44 -3.67
C ILE A 91 7.79 5.41 -4.86
N LEU A 92 8.34 4.25 -5.22
CA LEU A 92 9.24 4.11 -6.36
C LEU A 92 8.51 4.41 -7.69
N HIS A 93 7.23 4.06 -7.79
CA HIS A 93 6.43 4.43 -8.95
C HIS A 93 6.23 5.96 -9.04
N ALA A 94 5.93 6.61 -7.93
CA ALA A 94 5.78 8.06 -7.86
C ALA A 94 7.10 8.78 -8.21
N ALA A 95 8.23 8.32 -7.67
CA ALA A 95 9.55 8.86 -7.97
C ALA A 95 9.91 8.71 -9.45
N SER A 96 9.65 7.54 -10.02
CA SER A 96 9.85 7.28 -11.46
C SER A 96 9.02 8.22 -12.34
N LYS A 97 7.77 8.55 -11.95
CA LYS A 97 6.93 9.54 -12.66
C LYS A 97 7.46 10.97 -12.57
N LEU A 98 8.10 11.33 -11.46
CA LEU A 98 8.70 12.64 -11.24
C LEU A 98 10.15 12.74 -11.76
N GLN A 99 10.67 11.66 -12.37
CA GLN A 99 12.06 11.54 -12.83
C GLN A 99 13.10 11.70 -11.70
N GLU A 100 12.70 11.39 -10.47
CA GLU A 100 13.58 11.37 -9.31
C GLU A 100 14.22 9.98 -9.18
N ASN A 101 15.52 9.93 -8.87
CA ASN A 101 16.24 8.67 -8.71
C ASN A 101 16.34 8.29 -7.23
N LEU A 102 15.70 7.16 -6.86
CA LEU A 102 15.73 6.57 -5.52
C LEU A 102 16.51 5.24 -5.47
N ASP A 103 17.23 4.87 -6.53
CA ASP A 103 17.92 3.58 -6.61
C ASP A 103 18.99 3.46 -5.52
N SER A 104 19.80 4.50 -5.32
CA SER A 104 20.82 4.54 -4.26
C SER A 104 20.23 4.42 -2.85
N TYR A 105 19.04 5.00 -2.62
CA TYR A 105 18.34 4.85 -1.36
C TYR A 105 17.94 3.40 -1.10
N VAL A 106 17.42 2.70 -2.11
CA VAL A 106 17.03 1.29 -1.98
C VAL A 106 18.27 0.41 -1.77
N THR A 107 19.32 0.58 -2.57
CA THR A 107 20.50 -0.31 -2.51
C THR A 107 21.38 -0.06 -1.30
N ASP A 108 21.63 1.20 -0.95
CA ASP A 108 22.67 1.56 0.02
C ASP A 108 22.11 1.86 1.40
N THR A 109 20.94 2.52 1.47
CA THR A 109 20.36 3.00 2.74
C THR A 109 19.33 2.03 3.33
N LEU A 110 18.48 1.43 2.49
CA LEU A 110 17.36 0.59 2.94
C LEU A 110 17.81 -0.85 3.25
N PHE A 111 18.62 -1.46 2.39
CA PHE A 111 19.12 -2.84 2.56
C PHE A 111 20.53 -2.92 3.15
N GLY A 112 21.34 -1.86 2.99
CA GLY A 112 22.74 -1.87 3.41
C GLY A 112 23.56 -2.99 2.78
N VAL A 113 24.72 -3.30 3.38
CA VAL A 113 25.63 -4.33 2.86
C VAL A 113 25.10 -5.75 3.12
N GLU A 114 24.38 -5.94 4.22
CA GLU A 114 23.90 -7.26 4.66
C GLU A 114 22.63 -7.72 3.92
N GLY A 115 21.81 -6.77 3.42
CA GLY A 115 20.55 -7.06 2.74
C GLY A 115 20.65 -7.33 1.24
N ARG A 116 21.84 -7.22 0.63
CA ARG A 116 22.03 -7.32 -0.83
C ARG A 116 21.55 -8.65 -1.42
N GLY A 117 21.64 -9.74 -0.67
CA GLY A 117 21.19 -11.06 -1.15
C GLY A 117 19.68 -11.18 -1.38
N LYS A 118 18.87 -10.27 -0.81
CA LYS A 118 17.40 -10.25 -0.97
C LYS A 118 16.91 -9.12 -1.88
N LEU A 119 17.84 -8.32 -2.41
CA LEU A 119 17.50 -7.18 -3.24
C LEU A 119 16.79 -7.60 -4.53
N ASP A 120 17.26 -8.67 -5.17
CA ASP A 120 16.67 -9.19 -6.41
C ASP A 120 15.22 -9.65 -6.20
N GLU A 121 14.95 -10.37 -5.11
CA GLU A 121 13.59 -10.80 -4.74
C GLU A 121 12.65 -9.61 -4.53
N LEU A 122 13.15 -8.55 -3.87
CA LEU A 122 12.36 -7.33 -3.67
C LEU A 122 12.11 -6.60 -4.99
N ILE A 123 13.12 -6.47 -5.83
CA ILE A 123 12.98 -5.79 -7.14
C ILE A 123 11.93 -6.52 -7.98
N GLU A 124 11.95 -7.85 -7.99
CA GLU A 124 10.94 -8.67 -8.67
C GLU A 124 9.54 -8.51 -8.06
N ALA A 125 9.42 -8.46 -6.73
CA ALA A 125 8.17 -8.17 -6.06
C ALA A 125 7.61 -6.78 -6.44
N VAL A 126 8.46 -5.74 -6.41
CA VAL A 126 8.08 -4.37 -6.79
C VAL A 126 7.66 -4.30 -8.27
N ARG A 127 8.39 -4.96 -9.17
CA ARG A 127 8.03 -5.05 -10.60
C ARG A 127 6.68 -5.74 -10.79
N SER A 128 6.45 -6.84 -10.08
CA SER A 128 5.20 -7.59 -10.13
C SER A 128 4.02 -6.76 -9.64
N ILE A 129 4.15 -6.08 -8.49
CA ILE A 129 3.13 -5.16 -7.97
C ILE A 129 2.83 -4.06 -8.98
N ARG A 130 3.87 -3.42 -9.55
CA ARG A 130 3.68 -2.39 -10.58
C ARG A 130 2.96 -2.91 -11.81
N SER A 131 3.21 -4.15 -12.22
CA SER A 131 2.52 -4.78 -13.35
C SER A 131 1.04 -4.99 -13.04
N MET A 132 0.71 -5.54 -11.87
CA MET A 132 -0.67 -5.74 -11.43
C MET A 132 -1.44 -4.42 -11.41
N VAL A 133 -0.86 -3.38 -10.82
CA VAL A 133 -1.50 -2.05 -10.73
C VAL A 133 -1.65 -1.38 -12.08
N LYS A 134 -0.75 -1.63 -13.04
CA LYS A 134 -0.86 -1.09 -14.40
C LYS A 134 -2.05 -1.67 -15.17
N MET A 135 -2.43 -2.92 -14.88
CA MET A 135 -3.50 -3.65 -15.57
C MET A 135 -4.91 -3.34 -15.05
N ALA A 136 -5.03 -2.69 -13.89
CA ALA A 136 -6.28 -2.26 -13.27
C ALA A 136 -6.74 -0.88 -13.73
#